data_AF-Q94VN8-F1
#
_entry.id   AF-Q94VN8-F1
#
_cell.length_a   1.000
_cell.length_b   1.000
_cell.length_c   1.000
_cell.angle_alpha   90.00
_cell.angle_beta   90.00
_cell.angle_gamma   90.00
#
_symmetry.space_group_name_H-M   'P 1'
#
loop_
_entity.id
_entity.type
_entity.pdbx_description
1 polymer ?
#
loop_
_entity_poly.entity_id
_entity_poly.type
_entity_poly.pdbx_seq_one_letter_code
_entity_poly.pdbx_strand_id
1 'polypeptide(L)'
;LLGLCLITQILTGLFLAMHYTADISTAFSSVAHICRDVNYGWLIRNIHANGASFFFICLYLHVARGMYYGSYLQKETWNIGVI
;
A
#
# COMPACT_ATOMS: atom_id res chain seq x y z
N LEU A 1 -9.75 -7.91 4.04
CA LEU A 1 -9.03 -6.63 4.24
C LEU A 1 -7.86 -6.46 3.27
N LEU A 2 -6.97 -7.45 3.09
CA LEU A 2 -5.84 -7.35 2.15
C LEU A 2 -6.22 -6.90 0.73
N GLY A 3 -7.29 -7.46 0.13
CA GLY A 3 -7.78 -7.01 -1.18
C GLY A 3 -8.24 -5.54 -1.20
N LEU A 4 -8.90 -5.07 -0.14
CA LEU A 4 -9.25 -3.65 0.00
C LEU A 4 -8.00 -2.77 0.11
N CYS A 5 -7.02 -3.19 0.92
CA CYS A 5 -5.75 -2.48 1.05
C CYS A 5 -5.04 -2.37 -0.30
N LEU A 6 -5.00 -3.45 -1.09
CA LEU A 6 -4.41 -3.46 -2.42
C LEU A 6 -5.10 -2.45 -3.35
N ILE A 7 -6.43 -2.48 -3.44
CA ILE A 7 -7.20 -1.55 -4.28
C ILE A 7 -6.94 -0.10 -3.83
N THR A 8 -7.00 0.19 -2.53
CA THR A 8 -6.71 1.53 -2.00
C THR A 8 -5.29 1.99 -2.32
N GLN A 9 -4.29 1.11 -2.18
CA GLN A 9 -2.90 1.45 -2.51
C GLN A 9 -2.70 1.69 -4.02
N ILE A 10 -3.33 0.90 -4.89
CA ILE A 10 -3.29 1.11 -6.35
C ILE A 10 -3.90 2.45 -6.72
N LEU A 11 -5.11 2.74 -6.21
CA LEU A 11 -5.79 4.00 -6.51
C LEU A 11 -4.98 5.19 -6.01
N THR A 12 -4.64 5.23 -4.73
CA THR A 12 -3.85 6.35 -4.18
C THR A 12 -2.48 6.47 -4.83
N GLY A 13 -1.81 5.35 -5.11
CA GLY A 13 -0.52 5.32 -5.79
C GLY A 13 -0.58 5.87 -7.21
N LEU A 14 -1.63 5.53 -7.97
CA LEU A 14 -1.85 6.08 -9.31
C LEU A 14 -2.05 7.60 -9.25
N PHE A 15 -2.85 8.10 -8.31
CA PHE A 15 -3.06 9.55 -8.14
C PHE A 15 -1.78 10.30 -7.75
N LEU A 16 -0.94 9.70 -6.92
CA LEU A 16 0.37 10.27 -6.57
C LEU A 16 1.33 10.23 -7.77
N ALA A 17 1.35 9.13 -8.53
CA ALA A 17 2.21 8.98 -9.70
C ALA A 17 1.91 9.99 -10.81
N MET A 18 0.65 10.43 -10.96
CA MET A 18 0.28 11.50 -11.90
C MET A 18 0.95 12.85 -11.60
N HIS A 19 1.44 13.06 -10.37
CA HIS A 19 2.04 14.33 -9.92
C HIS A 19 3.49 14.19 -9.48
N TYR A 20 4.02 12.97 -9.40
CA TYR A 20 5.39 12.69 -8.97
C TYR A 20 6.37 12.79 -10.15
N THR A 21 7.57 13.30 -9.90
CA THR A 21 8.66 13.32 -10.89
C THR A 21 9.82 12.45 -10.43
N ALA A 22 10.19 11.47 -11.25
CA ALA A 22 11.24 10.49 -10.96
C ALA A 22 12.66 10.97 -11.35
N ASP A 23 12.94 12.26 -11.15
CA ASP A 23 14.26 12.85 -11.35
C ASP A 23 14.84 13.30 -10.00
N ILE A 24 16.13 13.04 -9.75
CA ILE A 24 16.75 13.27 -8.44
C ILE A 24 16.68 14.74 -7.99
N SER A 25 16.71 15.70 -8.93
CA SER A 25 16.67 17.12 -8.62
C SER A 25 15.27 17.60 -8.22
N THR A 26 14.22 16.87 -8.61
CA THR A 26 12.81 17.27 -8.43
C THR A 26 11.94 16.27 -7.66
N ALA A 27 12.46 15.08 -7.31
CA ALA A 27 11.70 14.05 -6.60
C ALA A 27 11.13 14.57 -5.26
N PHE A 28 11.95 15.24 -4.44
CA PHE A 28 11.48 15.78 -3.17
C PHE A 28 10.50 16.95 -3.34
N SER A 29 10.81 17.88 -4.26
CA SER A 29 9.94 19.04 -4.50
C SER A 29 8.60 18.66 -5.12
N SER A 30 8.54 17.62 -5.96
CA SER A 30 7.27 17.09 -6.49
C SER A 30 6.38 16.49 -5.40
N VAL A 31 6.95 15.77 -4.42
CA VAL A 31 6.18 15.30 -3.24
C VAL A 31 5.70 16.47 -2.38
N ALA A 32 6.54 17.50 -2.20
CA ALA A 32 6.15 18.71 -1.49
C ALA A 32 5.00 19.45 -2.19
N HIS A 33 5.04 19.55 -3.52
CA HIS A 33 3.98 20.11 -4.37
C HIS A 33 2.68 19.31 -4.24
N ILE A 34 2.74 17.97 -4.27
CA ILE A 34 1.58 17.11 -4.01
C ILE A 34 0.91 17.46 -2.67
N CYS A 35 1.71 17.65 -1.62
CA CYS A 35 1.15 17.87 -0.29
C CYS A 35 0.58 19.29 -0.10
N ARG A 36 1.13 20.30 -0.79
CA ARG A 36 0.79 21.71 -0.56
C ARG A 36 -0.16 22.30 -1.58
N ASP A 37 -0.02 21.89 -2.83
CA ASP A 37 -0.59 22.62 -3.97
C ASP A 37 -1.62 21.78 -4.76
N VAL A 38 -1.59 20.44 -4.63
CA VAL A 38 -2.60 19.56 -5.22
C VAL A 38 -3.81 19.43 -4.29
N ASN A 39 -5.02 19.64 -4.84
CA ASN A 39 -6.27 19.49 -4.09
C ASN A 39 -6.35 18.11 -3.41
N TYR A 40 -6.49 18.10 -2.08
CA TYR A 40 -6.47 16.90 -1.23
C TYR A 40 -5.21 16.02 -1.35
N GLY A 41 -4.15 16.50 -1.99
CA GLY A 41 -2.94 15.71 -2.20
C GLY A 41 -2.27 15.29 -0.89
N TRP A 42 -2.31 16.14 0.15
CA TRP A 42 -1.86 15.77 1.50
C TRP A 42 -2.61 14.56 2.06
N LEU A 43 -3.93 14.49 1.85
CA LEU A 43 -4.78 13.41 2.36
C LEU A 43 -4.45 12.12 1.61
N ILE A 44 -4.41 12.17 0.28
CA ILE A 44 -4.08 11.02 -0.58
C ILE A 44 -2.69 10.47 -0.22
N ARG A 45 -1.69 11.36 -0.06
CA ARG A 45 -0.32 10.97 0.33
C ARG A 45 -0.31 10.29 1.70
N ASN A 46 -1.06 10.83 2.68
CA ASN A 46 -1.14 10.24 4.01
C ASN A 46 -1.89 8.90 4.03
N ILE A 47 -2.95 8.74 3.23
CA ILE A 47 -3.64 7.46 3.06
C ILE A 47 -2.69 6.44 2.44
N HIS A 48 -1.94 6.79 1.39
CA HIS A 48 -0.99 5.86 0.76
C HIS A 48 0.13 5.44 1.71
N ALA A 49 0.69 6.38 2.48
CA ALA A 49 1.78 6.11 3.42
C ALA A 49 1.32 5.26 4.62
N ASN A 50 0.22 5.62 5.27
CA ASN A 50 -0.30 4.85 6.41
C ASN A 50 -0.96 3.55 5.95
N GLY A 51 -1.57 3.53 4.76
CA GLY A 51 -2.16 2.36 4.13
C GLY A 51 -1.14 1.26 3.87
N ALA A 52 0.11 1.61 3.56
CA ALA A 52 1.21 0.64 3.49
C ALA A 52 1.45 -0.07 4.83
N SER A 53 1.50 0.67 5.95
CA SER A 53 1.65 0.06 7.29
C SER A 53 0.44 -0.81 7.65
N PHE A 54 -0.77 -0.35 7.34
CA PHE A 54 -1.99 -1.11 7.57
C PHE A 54 -2.05 -2.40 6.74
N PHE A 55 -1.52 -2.37 5.51
CA PHE A 55 -1.37 -3.57 4.67
C PHE A 55 -0.55 -4.64 5.39
N PHE A 56 0.61 -4.27 5.94
CA PHE A 56 1.46 -5.22 6.67
C PHE A 56 0.82 -5.73 7.95
N ILE A 57 0.10 -4.88 8.70
CA ILE A 57 -0.70 -5.34 9.85
C ILE A 57 -1.71 -6.41 9.41
N CYS A 58 -2.46 -6.15 8.33
CA CYS A 58 -3.40 -7.12 7.77
C CYS A 58 -2.70 -8.41 7.30
N LEU A 59 -1.51 -8.30 6.72
CA LEU A 59 -0.73 -9.44 6.22
C LEU A 59 -0.29 -10.33 7.38
N TYR A 60 0.35 -9.76 8.41
CA TYR A 60 0.80 -10.54 9.56
C TYR A 60 -0.33 -11.21 10.31
N LEU A 61 -1.46 -10.51 10.50
CA LEU A 61 -2.65 -11.11 11.10
C LEU A 61 -3.23 -12.24 10.23
N HIS A 62 -3.22 -12.08 8.90
CA HIS A 62 -3.70 -13.12 7.98
C HIS A 62 -2.83 -14.39 8.02
N VAL A 63 -1.50 -14.23 8.03
CA VAL A 63 -0.53 -15.33 8.15
C VAL A 63 -0.64 -16.00 9.52
N ALA A 64 -0.69 -15.22 10.61
CA ALA A 64 -0.85 -15.73 11.98
C ALA A 64 -2.13 -16.56 12.14
N ARG A 65 -3.25 -16.09 11.60
CA ARG A 65 -4.50 -16.85 11.54
C ARG A 65 -4.30 -18.16 10.77
N GLY A 66 -3.64 -18.11 9.62
CA GLY A 66 -3.38 -19.28 8.79
C GLY A 66 -2.54 -20.35 9.49
N MET A 67 -1.57 -19.94 10.31
CA MET A 67 -0.80 -20.85 11.16
C MET A 67 -1.64 -21.42 12.29
N TYR A 68 -2.37 -20.57 13.02
CA TYR A 68 -3.17 -20.98 14.18
C TYR A 68 -4.25 -22.03 13.84
N TYR A 69 -4.90 -21.90 12.67
CA TYR A 69 -5.95 -22.83 12.24
C TYR A 69 -5.48 -23.91 11.25
N GLY A 70 -4.17 -24.06 11.02
CA GLY A 70 -3.65 -25.06 10.09
C GLY A 70 -4.00 -24.84 8.62
N SER A 71 -4.37 -23.61 8.23
CA SER A 71 -4.76 -23.30 6.84
C SER A 71 -3.62 -23.47 5.84
N TYR A 72 -2.36 -23.48 6.31
CA TYR A 72 -1.19 -23.79 5.49
C TYR A 72 -1.21 -25.21 4.88
N LEU A 73 -2.08 -26.11 5.35
CA LEU A 73 -2.28 -27.44 4.76
C LEU A 73 -2.87 -27.38 3.34
N GLN A 74 -3.56 -26.29 2.98
CA GLN A 74 -3.94 -26.01 1.59
C GLN A 74 -2.73 -25.47 0.83
N LYS A 75 -1.82 -26.38 0.47
CA LYS A 75 -0.46 -26.07 -0.01
C LYS A 75 -0.42 -25.12 -1.19
N GLU A 76 -1.27 -25.30 -2.20
CA GLU A 76 -1.30 -24.40 -3.36
C GLU A 76 -1.65 -22.97 -2.95
N THR A 77 -2.72 -22.78 -2.17
CA THR A 77 -3.13 -21.46 -1.67
C THR A 77 -2.07 -20.84 -0.74
N TRP A 78 -1.47 -21.65 0.12
CA TRP A 78 -0.43 -21.19 1.04
C TRP A 78 0.83 -20.75 0.29
N ASN A 79 1.31 -21.56 -0.66
CA ASN A 79 2.50 -21.25 -1.45
C ASN A 79 2.30 -19.99 -2.29
N ILE A 80 1.11 -19.79 -2.89
CA ILE A 80 0.77 -18.52 -3.57
C ILE A 80 0.78 -17.34 -2.59
N GLY A 81 0.27 -17.52 -1.37
CA GLY A 81 0.26 -16.46 -0.35
C GLY A 81 1.63 -16.11 0.24
N VAL A 82 2.65 -16.97 0.05
CA VAL A 82 4.05 -16.69 0.43
C VAL A 82 4.76 -15.83 -0.61
N ILE A 83 4.36 -15.93 -1.90
CA ILE A 83 4.86 -15.11 -3.01
C ILE A 83 4.29 -13.70 -2.90
#